data_AF-X1I2F4-F1
#
_entry.id   AF-X1I2F4-F1
#
_cell.length_a   1.000
_cell.length_b   1.000
_cell.length_c   1.000
_cell.angle_alpha   90.00
_cell.angle_beta   90.00
_cell.angle_gamma   90.00
#
_symmetry.space_group_name_H-M   'P 1'
#
loop_
_entity.id
_entity.type
_entity.pdbx_description
1 polymer ?
#
loop_
_entity_poly.entity_id
_entity_poly.type
_entity_poly.pdbx_seq_one_letter_code
_entity_poly.pdbx_strand_id
1 'polypeptide(L)'
;MAPRTAQSIIKNLCLRAGLEGVHVHSLRHTAGYQLRKMGASERDIQDVLGHQNIATTQIYTHLLAADLRKKLPKRFAHARQGRLDWK
;
A
#
# COMPACT_ATOMS: atom_id res chain seq x y z
N MET A 1 -13.06 20.98 6.30
CA MET A 1 -12.52 21.14 4.92
C MET A 1 -13.15 20.07 4.04
N ALA A 2 -13.64 20.39 2.84
CA ALA A 2 -14.31 19.41 1.99
C ALA A 2 -13.31 18.43 1.35
N PRO A 3 -13.65 17.14 1.15
CA PRO A 3 -12.76 16.14 0.54
C PRO A 3 -12.19 16.55 -0.82
N ARG A 4 -13.01 17.21 -1.65
CA ARG A 4 -12.57 17.73 -2.96
C ARG A 4 -11.51 18.83 -2.85
N THR A 5 -11.58 19.66 -1.81
CA THR A 5 -10.57 20.70 -1.55
C THR A 5 -9.23 20.06 -1.22
N ALA A 6 -9.22 19.05 -0.35
CA ALA A 6 -7.99 18.30 -0.02
C ALA A 6 -7.37 17.64 -1.25
N GLN A 7 -8.20 17.00 -2.08
CA GLN A 7 -7.75 16.38 -3.34
C GLN A 7 -7.15 17.38 -4.31
N SER A 8 -7.77 18.56 -4.46
CA SER A 8 -7.26 19.63 -5.33
C SER A 8 -5.92 20.20 -4.83
N ILE A 9 -5.81 20.43 -3.51
CA ILE A 9 -4.56 20.87 -2.88
C ILE A 9 -3.44 19.86 -3.14
N ILE A 10 -3.67 18.57 -2.85
CA ILE A 10 -2.66 17.54 -3.07
C ILE A 10 -2.29 17.42 -4.55
N LYS A 11 -3.26 17.47 -5.46
CA LYS A 11 -2.99 17.45 -6.90
C LYS A 11 -2.06 18.60 -7.31
N ASN A 12 -2.36 19.81 -6.86
CA ASN A 12 -1.54 20.99 -7.17
C ASN A 12 -0.12 20.89 -6.58
N LEU A 13 0.01 20.32 -5.37
CA LEU A 13 1.32 20.07 -4.77
C LEU A 13 2.12 19.03 -5.55
N CYS A 14 1.50 17.93 -5.98
CA CYS A 14 2.15 16.93 -6.83
C CYS A 14 2.62 17.52 -8.15
N LEU A 15 1.79 18.33 -8.82
CA LEU A 15 2.17 19.03 -10.05
C LEU A 15 3.36 19.96 -9.84
N ARG A 16 3.37 20.74 -8.74
CA ARG A 16 4.49 21.62 -8.38
C ARG A 16 5.79 20.86 -8.07
N ALA A 17 5.66 19.63 -7.57
CA ALA A 17 6.80 18.75 -7.31
C ALA A 17 7.28 17.99 -8.57
N GLY A 18 6.68 18.23 -9.75
CA GLY A 18 7.00 17.49 -10.98
C GLY A 18 6.52 16.05 -10.99
N LEU A 19 5.54 15.70 -10.13
CA LEU A 19 4.97 14.36 -10.04
C LEU A 19 3.71 14.26 -10.90
N GLU A 20 3.83 13.63 -12.06
CA GLU A 20 2.69 13.37 -12.95
C GLU A 20 1.90 12.13 -12.53
N GLY A 21 0.58 12.19 -12.67
CA GLY A 21 -0.32 11.06 -12.37
C GLY A 21 -0.51 10.74 -10.87
N VAL A 22 0.22 11.41 -9.97
CA VAL A 22 0.10 11.18 -8.52
C VAL A 22 -1.10 11.93 -7.94
N HIS A 23 -1.89 11.23 -7.14
CA HIS A 23 -3.08 11.74 -6.47
C HIS A 23 -3.21 11.17 -5.05
N VAL A 24 -4.23 11.62 -4.30
CA VAL A 24 -4.44 11.24 -2.90
C VAL A 24 -4.42 9.72 -2.68
N HIS A 25 -5.05 8.95 -3.57
CA HIS A 25 -5.03 7.49 -3.47
C HIS A 25 -3.64 6.90 -3.74
N SER A 26 -2.86 7.44 -4.69
CA SER A 26 -1.47 7.02 -4.92
C SER A 26 -0.61 7.17 -3.66
N LEU A 27 -0.72 8.31 -2.98
CA LEU A 27 0.03 8.58 -1.76
C LEU A 27 -0.35 7.62 -0.62
N ARG A 28 -1.65 7.40 -0.43
CA ARG A 28 -2.16 6.40 0.51
C ARG A 28 -1.65 5.01 0.18
N HIS A 29 -1.59 4.67 -1.11
CA HIS A 29 -1.09 3.37 -1.53
C HIS A 29 0.39 3.19 -1.20
N THR A 30 1.21 4.20 -1.46
CA THR A 30 2.63 4.19 -1.09
C THR A 30 2.81 4.08 0.42
N ALA A 31 2.05 4.82 1.21
CA ALA A 31 2.12 4.75 2.67
C ALA A 31 1.79 3.34 3.21
N GLY A 32 0.69 2.75 2.75
CA GLY A 32 0.30 1.38 3.15
C GLY A 32 1.34 0.33 2.74
N TYR A 33 1.90 0.43 1.54
CA TYR A 33 2.98 -0.46 1.11
C TYR A 33 4.25 -0.31 1.98
N GLN A 34 4.64 0.92 2.34
CA GLN A 34 5.82 1.14 3.19
C GLN A 34 5.61 0.57 4.60
N LEU A 35 4.45 0.82 5.22
CA LEU A 35 4.11 0.24 6.52
C LEU A 35 4.14 -1.29 6.48
N ARG A 36 3.57 -1.88 5.44
CA ARG A 36 3.59 -3.33 5.23
C ARG A 36 5.01 -3.87 5.06
N LYS A 37 5.85 -3.17 4.31
CA LYS A 37 7.27 -3.50 4.11
C LYS A 37 8.07 -3.43 5.42
N MET A 38 7.68 -2.54 6.34
CA MET A 38 8.25 -2.43 7.69
C MET A 38 7.73 -3.52 8.65
N GLY A 39 6.84 -4.41 8.20
CA GLY A 39 6.33 -5.52 9.00
C GLY A 39 5.04 -5.21 9.77
N ALA A 40 4.41 -4.05 9.53
CA ALA A 40 3.12 -3.73 10.15
C ALA A 40 2.04 -4.75 9.75
N SER A 41 1.20 -5.14 10.70
CA SER A 41 0.06 -6.01 10.42
C SER A 41 -1.01 -5.26 9.62
N GLU A 42 -1.94 -6.00 9.00
CA GLU A 42 -3.05 -5.36 8.26
C GLU A 42 -3.93 -4.50 9.17
N ARG A 43 -4.03 -4.88 10.46
CA ARG A 43 -4.80 -4.13 11.47
C ARG A 43 -4.10 -2.81 11.83
N ASP A 44 -2.78 -2.84 12.03
CA ASP A 44 -2.00 -1.61 12.29
C ASP A 44 -2.10 -0.63 11.10
N ILE A 45 -2.03 -1.14 9.87
CA ILE A 45 -2.16 -0.31 8.67
C ILE A 45 -3.57 0.26 8.54
N GLN A 46 -4.59 -0.53 8.88
CA GLN A 46 -5.98 -0.07 8.86
C GLN A 46 -6.20 1.05 9.88
N ASP A 47 -5.68 0.91 11.08
CA ASP A 47 -5.79 1.89 12.16
C ASP A 47 -5.08 3.19 11.79
N VAL A 48 -3.85 3.09 11.25
CA VAL A 48 -3.06 4.25 10.82
C VAL A 48 -3.70 4.99 9.63
N LEU A 49 -4.31 4.27 8.69
CA LEU A 49 -4.92 4.87 7.50
C LEU A 49 -6.41 5.23 7.68
N GLY A 50 -7.02 4.84 8.80
CA GLY A 50 -8.42 5.10 9.13
C GLY A 50 -9.41 4.49 8.15
N HIS A 51 -9.10 3.32 7.57
CA HIS A 51 -9.99 2.67 6.60
C HIS A 51 -11.21 2.05 7.30
N GLN A 52 -12.41 2.48 6.92
CA GLN A 52 -13.66 1.85 7.39
C GLN A 52 -13.90 0.45 6.82
N ASN A 53 -13.14 0.01 5.80
CA ASN A 53 -13.28 -1.31 5.19
C ASN A 53 -11.92 -1.99 4.98
N ILE A 54 -11.78 -3.22 5.50
CA ILE A 54 -10.57 -4.08 5.41
C ILE A 54 -10.19 -4.41 3.96
N ALA A 55 -11.16 -4.43 3.03
CA ALA A 55 -10.92 -4.78 1.63
C ALA A 55 -9.88 -3.87 0.94
N THR A 56 -9.69 -2.62 1.41
CA THR A 56 -8.69 -1.70 0.84
C THR A 56 -7.27 -1.96 1.35
N THR A 57 -7.10 -2.69 2.46
CA THR A 57 -5.79 -3.03 3.04
C THR A 57 -5.18 -4.26 2.35
N GLN A 58 -6.01 -5.16 1.81
CA GLN A 58 -5.56 -6.37 1.12
C GLN A 58 -4.76 -6.06 -0.16
N ILE A 59 -4.98 -4.89 -0.79
CA ILE A 59 -4.23 -4.46 -1.98
C ILE A 59 -2.71 -4.38 -1.69
N TYR A 60 -2.30 -4.03 -0.46
CA TYR A 60 -0.88 -3.93 -0.08
C TYR A 60 -0.19 -5.28 0.02
N THR A 61 -0.94 -6.30 0.42
CA THR A 61 -0.44 -7.67 0.57
C THR A 61 -0.09 -8.27 -0.80
N HIS A 62 -0.92 -8.00 -1.82
CA HIS A 62 -0.63 -8.42 -3.20
C HIS A 62 0.59 -7.73 -3.80
N LEU A 63 0.79 -6.43 -3.52
CA LEU A 63 1.94 -5.66 -4.01
C LEU A 63 3.26 -6.17 -3.42
N LEU A 64 3.28 -6.53 -2.12
CA LEU A 64 4.47 -7.10 -1.48
C LEU A 64 4.82 -8.48 -2.07
N ALA A 65 3.81 -9.33 -2.32
CA ALA A 65 4.02 -10.65 -2.93
C ALA A 65 4.60 -10.56 -4.36
N ALA A 66 4.17 -9.56 -5.14
CA ALA A 66 4.71 -9.30 -6.47
C ALA A 66 6.18 -8.82 -6.41
N ASP A 67 6.49 -7.92 -5.48
CA ASP A 67 7.85 -7.40 -5.29
C ASP A 67 8.82 -8.45 -4.75
N LEU A 68 8.34 -9.30 -3.82
CA LEU A 68 9.09 -10.45 -3.31
C LEU A 68 9.39 -11.46 -4.42
N ARG A 69 8.42 -11.78 -5.28
CA ARG A 69 8.63 -12.62 -6.48
C ARG A 69 9.68 -12.05 -7.43
N LYS A 70 9.73 -10.72 -7.58
CA LYS A 70 10.70 -10.06 -8.46
C LYS A 70 12.12 -10.11 -7.90
N LYS A 71 12.27 -10.07 -6.57
CA LYS A 71 13.56 -10.09 -5.87
C LYS A 71 14.09 -11.50 -5.60
N LEU A 72 13.21 -12.49 -5.47
CA LEU A 72 13.63 -13.87 -5.22
C LEU A 72 14.26 -14.49 -6.47
N PRO A 73 15.46 -15.11 -6.36
CA PRO A 73 16.02 -15.90 -7.45
C PRO A 73 15.08 -17.04 -7.83
N LYS A 74 14.99 -17.40 -9.12
CA LYS A 74 14.04 -18.40 -9.65
C LYS A 74 14.02 -19.73 -8.87
N ARG A 75 15.13 -20.13 -8.25
CA ARG A 75 15.23 -21.33 -7.40
C ARG A 75 14.33 -21.31 -6.16
N PHE A 76 13.94 -20.12 -5.70
CA PHE A 76 13.00 -19.92 -4.59
C PHE A 76 11.56 -19.62 -5.07
N ALA A 77 11.29 -19.63 -6.38
CA ALA A 77 9.95 -19.38 -6.92
C ALA A 77 8.90 -20.42 -6.46
N HIS A 78 9.36 -21.60 -6.02
CA HIS A 78 8.54 -22.68 -5.47
C HIS A 78 8.54 -22.76 -3.94
N ALA A 79 9.21 -21.85 -3.24
CA ALA A 79 9.09 -21.73 -1.78
C ALA A 79 7.69 -21.20 -1.47
N ARG A 80 6.70 -22.10 -1.56
CA ARG A 80 5.30 -21.80 -1.31
C ARG A 80 5.17 -21.29 0.12
N GLN A 81 4.57 -20.10 0.22
CA GLN A 81 3.47 -19.81 1.13
C GLN A 81 3.43 -20.75 2.34
N GLY A 82 4.28 -20.48 3.33
CA GLY A 82 4.07 -20.99 4.66
C GLY A 82 2.68 -20.53 5.09
N ARG A 83 1.77 -21.49 5.13
CA ARG A 83 0.44 -21.47 5.72
C ARG A 83 0.47 -20.61 6.99
N LEU A 84 0.04 -19.35 6.89
CA LEU A 84 -0.34 -18.56 8.06
C LEU A 84 -1.75 -18.99 8.40
N ASP A 85 -1.83 -20.05 9.22
CA ASP A 85 -3.02 -20.47 9.95
C ASP A 85 -3.56 -19.26 10.73
N TRP A 86 -4.70 -18.73 10.29
CA TRP A 86 -5.48 -17.75 11.05
C TRP A 86 -6.53 -18.53 11.85
N LYS A 87 -6.28 -18.69 13.16
CA LYS A 87 -7.36 -18.76 14.14
C LYS A 87 -7.84 -17.35 14.43
#